data_AF-A0AAD6UD97-F1
#
_entry.id   AF-A0AAD6UD97-F1
#
_cell.length_a   1.000
_cell.length_b   1.000
_cell.length_c   1.000
_cell.angle_alpha   90.00
_cell.angle_beta   90.00
_cell.angle_gamma   90.00
#
_symmetry.space_group_name_H-M   'P 1'
#
loop_
_entity.id
_entity.type
_entity.pdbx_description
1 polymer ?
#
loop_
_entity_poly.entity_id
_entity_poly.type
_entity_poly.pdbx_seq_one_letter_code
_entity_poly.pdbx_strand_id
1 'polypeptide(L)'
;MGLRQDEPDARAYGLEELLEQDPEFQVHDWQGWGSLLIEQRLRLTARLSAPQPVIDRDGTVLLVLGGFPPNASDWGDVARAAAEAMDAAAEEIYTEPKWRRKSAANASKVPRRGPHAAEHVGPAMGGGQRYPMNLQHSVVNLAIFARLFALKSFERIAGWTNTLFMAFAPLLHQYYSSTLDQLFDWDATQERVKPLRRNFMRRLSVFATATFNFGPATVTFPHIDFGNLAWGWCAITALGSFDPDRGGHLILWDLKLVIRFPPGCTILLPSAILRHSNVKIQENERRYSFTQFTPAGIFRWVYNGFRTENDVNTARSTTADEHEQRRQDRTRRWAEGVKMYRTWPTDSVVA
;
A
#
# COMPACT_ATOMS: atom_id res chain seq x y z
N MET A 1 12.38 8.84 20.12
CA MET A 1 11.35 9.78 20.59
C MET A 1 10.02 9.06 20.53
N GLY A 2 9.44 8.77 21.69
CA GLY A 2 8.28 7.91 21.83
C GLY A 2 6.98 8.64 21.51
N LEU A 3 6.29 8.16 20.48
CA LEU A 3 4.86 8.36 20.25
C LEU A 3 4.16 7.00 20.49
N ARG A 4 4.39 6.39 21.66
CA ARG A 4 3.57 5.28 22.16
C ARG A 4 2.67 5.84 23.25
N GLN A 5 1.78 6.77 22.86
CA GLN A 5 0.52 6.86 23.58
C GLN A 5 -0.34 5.70 23.09
N ASP A 6 -0.97 5.03 24.06
CA ASP A 6 -1.86 3.86 23.99
C ASP A 6 -2.07 3.25 22.60
N GLU A 7 -1.47 2.07 22.38
CA GLU A 7 -1.74 1.31 21.16
C GLU A 7 -3.24 0.98 21.09
N PRO A 8 -3.94 1.33 20.01
CA PRO A 8 -5.36 1.07 19.90
C PRO A 8 -5.63 -0.44 19.89
N ASP A 9 -6.75 -0.85 20.49
CA ASP A 9 -7.13 -2.25 20.55
C ASP A 9 -7.14 -2.89 19.15
N ALA A 10 -6.63 -4.11 19.07
CA ALA A 10 -6.62 -4.90 17.85
C ALA A 10 -8.04 -5.44 17.54
N ARG A 11 -8.93 -4.55 17.12
CA ARG A 11 -10.33 -4.85 16.77
C ARG A 11 -10.81 -3.98 15.61
N ALA A 12 -12.00 -4.31 15.12
CA ALA A 12 -12.71 -3.50 14.13
C ALA A 12 -13.54 -2.41 14.81
N TYR A 13 -13.56 -1.21 14.24
CA TYR A 13 -14.26 -0.04 14.78
C TYR A 13 -15.44 0.37 13.88
N GLY A 14 -16.55 0.80 14.49
CA GLY A 14 -17.59 1.58 13.80
C GLY A 14 -17.20 3.06 13.68
N LEU A 15 -17.83 3.82 12.79
CA LEU A 15 -17.50 5.24 12.60
C LEU A 15 -17.91 6.06 13.83
N GLU A 16 -19.18 6.00 14.19
CA GLU A 16 -19.75 6.72 15.34
C GLU A 16 -19.02 6.35 16.63
N GLU A 17 -18.85 5.04 16.86
CA GLU A 17 -18.10 4.50 18.00
C GLU A 17 -16.68 5.09 18.11
N LEU A 18 -15.96 5.21 16.99
CA LEU A 18 -14.60 5.74 16.99
C LEU A 18 -14.58 7.23 17.38
N LEU A 19 -15.50 8.01 16.80
CA LEU A 19 -15.58 9.46 17.02
C LEU A 19 -16.09 9.81 18.42
N GLU A 20 -16.92 8.95 19.03
CA GLU A 20 -17.36 9.08 20.42
C GLU A 20 -16.23 8.73 21.41
N GLN A 21 -15.41 7.73 21.09
CA GLN A 21 -14.31 7.29 21.96
C GLN A 21 -13.16 8.29 22.02
N ASP A 22 -12.89 8.97 20.91
CA ASP A 22 -11.76 9.90 20.80
C ASP A 22 -12.14 11.10 19.93
N PRO A 23 -12.52 12.24 20.55
CA PRO A 23 -12.96 13.43 19.84
C PRO A 23 -11.80 14.17 19.15
N GLU A 24 -10.54 13.76 19.31
CA GLU A 24 -9.41 14.34 18.56
C GLU A 24 -9.42 13.91 17.09
N PHE A 25 -10.15 12.84 16.74
CA PHE A 25 -10.26 12.41 15.36
C PHE A 25 -10.97 13.46 14.50
N GLN A 26 -10.27 13.92 13.47
CA GLN A 26 -10.82 14.78 12.44
C GLN A 26 -11.35 13.93 11.28
N VAL A 27 -12.63 14.10 10.96
CA VAL A 27 -13.24 13.50 9.78
C VAL A 27 -12.93 14.37 8.58
N HIS A 28 -12.20 13.81 7.61
CA HIS A 28 -11.98 14.43 6.31
C HIS A 28 -12.99 13.87 5.31
N ASP A 29 -14.04 14.65 5.03
CA ASP A 29 -15.02 14.32 4.00
C ASP A 29 -14.41 14.49 2.61
N TRP A 30 -13.80 13.40 2.15
CA TRP A 30 -13.18 13.31 0.85
C TRP A 30 -14.01 12.47 -0.11
N GLN A 31 -14.35 13.06 -1.25
CA GLN A 31 -15.19 12.40 -2.27
C GLN A 31 -14.38 11.78 -3.41
N GLY A 32 -13.06 11.70 -3.29
CA GLY A 32 -12.17 11.31 -4.38
C GLY A 32 -11.84 12.45 -5.35
N TRP A 33 -12.30 13.67 -5.06
CA TRP A 33 -12.05 14.91 -5.80
C TRP A 33 -11.40 15.93 -4.87
N GLY A 34 -10.54 16.79 -5.41
CA GLY A 34 -10.02 17.96 -4.70
C GLY A 34 -10.93 19.17 -4.94
N SER A 35 -11.00 20.09 -3.97
CA SER A 35 -11.58 21.41 -4.18
C SER A 35 -10.47 22.45 -4.15
N LEU A 36 -10.29 23.20 -5.24
CA LEU A 36 -9.42 24.38 -5.26
C LEU A 36 -10.30 25.61 -5.02
N LEU A 37 -10.19 26.22 -3.84
CA LEU A 37 -10.72 27.56 -3.62
C LEU A 37 -9.64 28.57 -4.07
N ILE A 38 -9.95 29.42 -5.05
CA ILE A 38 -9.10 30.57 -5.37
C ILE A 38 -9.83 31.81 -4.84
N GLU A 39 -9.45 32.29 -3.65
CA GLU A 39 -9.98 33.54 -3.10
C GLU A 39 -9.33 34.77 -3.75
N GLN A 40 -9.52 34.99 -5.05
CA GLN A 40 -9.42 36.34 -5.65
C GLN A 40 -10.44 36.49 -6.80
N ARG A 41 -11.58 37.13 -6.47
CA ARG A 41 -12.58 37.76 -7.37
C ARG A 41 -13.35 36.91 -8.41
N LEU A 42 -13.13 35.61 -8.53
CA LEU A 42 -13.97 34.73 -9.37
C LEU A 42 -14.30 33.42 -8.62
N ARG A 43 -15.59 33.20 -8.31
CA ARG A 43 -16.08 31.87 -7.90
C ARG A 43 -16.18 30.97 -9.12
N LEU A 44 -15.08 30.31 -9.49
CA LEU A 44 -15.10 29.16 -10.39
C LEU A 44 -15.19 27.89 -9.55
N THR A 45 -16.40 27.37 -9.34
CA THR A 45 -16.62 26.05 -8.76
C THR A 45 -16.33 24.99 -9.82
N ALA A 46 -15.08 24.82 -10.22
CA ALA A 46 -14.68 23.69 -11.04
C ALA A 46 -14.44 22.48 -10.13
N ARG A 47 -15.29 21.44 -10.25
CA ARG A 47 -15.02 20.12 -9.67
C ARG A 47 -13.86 19.48 -10.43
N LEU A 48 -12.63 19.84 -10.09
CA LEU A 48 -11.44 19.19 -10.64
C LEU A 48 -11.08 18.02 -9.72
N SER A 49 -11.07 16.79 -10.26
CA SER A 49 -10.41 15.63 -9.62
C SER A 49 -8.91 15.88 -9.54
N ALA A 50 -8.50 16.70 -8.59
CA ALA A 50 -7.11 16.86 -8.23
C ALA A 50 -6.82 15.94 -7.06
N PRO A 51 -5.80 15.06 -7.15
CA PRO A 51 -5.26 14.40 -5.99
C PRO A 51 -4.90 15.42 -4.90
N GLN A 52 -5.21 15.11 -3.65
CA GLN A 52 -4.97 15.99 -2.50
C GLN A 52 -3.80 15.46 -1.68
N PRO A 53 -2.62 16.11 -1.70
CA PRO A 53 -1.54 15.75 -0.80
C PRO A 53 -1.87 16.18 0.63
N VAL A 54 -1.42 15.38 1.60
CA VAL A 54 -1.36 15.80 3.00
C VAL A 54 0.09 16.17 3.28
N ILE A 55 0.30 17.45 3.62
CA ILE A 55 1.60 18.06 3.84
C ILE A 55 1.84 18.26 5.33
N ASP A 56 3.09 18.09 5.77
CA ASP A 56 3.49 18.50 7.11
C ASP A 56 3.77 20.00 7.19
N ARG A 57 4.08 20.48 8.39
CA ARG A 57 4.38 21.90 8.67
C ARG A 57 5.58 22.46 7.88
N ASP A 58 6.46 21.58 7.41
CA ASP A 58 7.67 21.92 6.67
C ASP A 58 7.43 21.82 5.14
N GLY A 59 6.16 21.58 4.74
CA GLY A 59 5.73 21.47 3.35
C GLY A 59 6.01 20.10 2.73
N THR A 60 6.45 19.12 3.51
CA THR A 60 6.75 17.77 3.01
C THR A 60 5.45 17.03 2.73
N VAL A 61 5.28 16.53 1.51
CA VAL A 61 4.16 15.65 1.14
C VAL A 61 4.35 14.30 1.84
N LEU A 62 3.57 14.06 2.90
CA LEU A 62 3.63 12.84 3.69
C LEU A 62 2.91 11.68 3.00
N LEU A 63 1.74 11.97 2.44
CA LEU A 63 0.87 11.01 1.75
C LEU A 63 -0.02 11.75 0.74
N VAL A 64 -0.70 10.99 -0.14
CA VAL A 64 -1.55 11.56 -1.19
C VAL A 64 -2.89 10.84 -1.24
N LEU A 65 -3.96 11.60 -1.05
CA LEU A 65 -5.33 11.18 -1.37
C LEU A 65 -5.50 11.27 -2.89
N GLY A 66 -5.19 10.16 -3.56
CA GLY A 66 -5.11 10.05 -5.01
C GLY A 66 -6.45 10.15 -5.73
N GLY A 67 -7.49 9.58 -5.14
CA GLY A 67 -8.85 9.62 -5.66
C GLY A 67 -8.95 8.78 -6.93
N PHE A 68 -9.62 9.33 -7.94
CA PHE A 68 -9.80 8.71 -9.25
C PHE A 68 -9.02 9.49 -10.32
N PRO A 69 -8.62 8.87 -11.44
CA PRO A 69 -7.99 9.60 -12.53
C PRO A 69 -8.91 10.70 -13.08
N PRO A 70 -8.38 11.91 -13.34
CA PRO A 70 -9.18 12.96 -13.93
C PRO A 70 -9.66 12.59 -15.32
N ASN A 71 -10.89 12.98 -15.63
CA ASN A 71 -11.55 12.77 -16.94
C ASN A 71 -11.76 11.29 -17.33
N ALA A 72 -11.65 10.34 -16.39
CA ALA A 72 -12.01 8.95 -16.61
C ALA A 72 -13.49 8.70 -16.26
N SER A 73 -14.40 9.01 -17.18
CA SER A 73 -15.85 8.87 -16.96
C SER A 73 -16.29 7.42 -16.68
N ASP A 74 -15.49 6.44 -17.10
CA ASP A 74 -15.73 5.01 -16.93
C ASP A 74 -15.03 4.41 -15.70
N TRP A 75 -14.44 5.23 -14.82
CA TRP A 75 -13.69 4.71 -13.67
C TRP A 75 -14.56 3.94 -12.68
N GLY A 76 -15.85 4.29 -12.57
CA GLY A 76 -16.82 3.49 -11.80
C GLY A 76 -16.90 2.05 -12.30
N ASP A 77 -16.93 1.85 -13.61
CA ASP A 77 -16.96 0.51 -14.23
C ASP A 77 -15.65 -0.24 -14.04
N VAL A 78 -14.51 0.47 -14.08
CA VAL A 78 -13.18 -0.10 -13.76
C VAL A 78 -13.16 -0.65 -12.34
N ALA A 79 -13.59 0.14 -11.36
CA ALA A 79 -13.62 -0.25 -9.96
C ALA A 79 -14.60 -1.40 -9.71
N ARG A 80 -15.79 -1.35 -10.29
CA ARG A 80 -16.80 -2.40 -10.21
C ARG A 80 -16.30 -3.72 -10.81
N ALA A 81 -15.73 -3.68 -12.02
CA ALA A 81 -15.18 -4.87 -12.68
C ALA A 81 -14.01 -5.49 -11.90
N ALA A 82 -13.15 -4.68 -11.25
CA ALA A 82 -12.12 -5.18 -10.36
C ALA A 82 -12.71 -5.88 -9.13
N ALA A 83 -13.75 -5.31 -8.52
CA ALA A 83 -14.44 -5.89 -7.36
C ALA A 83 -15.14 -7.22 -7.71
N GLU A 84 -15.89 -7.26 -8.81
CA GLU A 84 -16.56 -8.47 -9.31
C GLU A 84 -15.54 -9.59 -9.60
N ALA A 85 -14.41 -9.26 -10.22
CA ALA A 85 -13.35 -10.22 -10.49
C ALA A 85 -12.68 -10.76 -9.21
N MET A 86 -12.50 -9.91 -8.19
CA MET A 86 -12.00 -10.37 -6.88
C MET A 86 -12.99 -11.28 -6.18
N ASP A 87 -14.30 -11.01 -6.28
CA ASP A 87 -15.33 -11.86 -5.68
C ASP A 87 -15.34 -13.25 -6.33
N ALA A 88 -15.37 -13.30 -7.66
CA ALA A 88 -15.30 -14.56 -8.40
C ALA A 88 -14.00 -15.33 -8.12
N ALA A 89 -12.86 -14.62 -8.06
CA ALA A 89 -11.58 -15.24 -7.70
C ALA A 89 -11.58 -15.79 -6.27
N ALA A 90 -12.24 -15.12 -5.32
CA ALA A 90 -12.35 -15.60 -3.95
C ALA A 90 -13.16 -16.92 -3.90
N GLU A 91 -14.23 -17.05 -4.69
CA GLU A 91 -14.96 -18.31 -4.81
C GLU A 91 -14.03 -19.42 -5.35
N GLU A 92 -13.28 -19.17 -6.42
CA GLU A 92 -12.35 -20.17 -6.96
C GLU A 92 -11.22 -20.55 -5.96
N ILE A 93 -10.69 -19.59 -5.20
CA ILE A 93 -9.59 -19.81 -4.25
C ILE A 93 -10.06 -20.51 -2.96
N TYR A 94 -11.25 -20.17 -2.47
CA TYR A 94 -11.70 -20.50 -1.11
C TYR A 94 -12.90 -21.48 -1.05
N THR A 95 -13.43 -21.96 -2.18
CA THR A 95 -14.51 -22.97 -2.19
C THR A 95 -14.05 -24.39 -1.80
N GLU A 96 -12.75 -24.67 -1.67
CA GLU A 96 -12.28 -25.99 -1.23
C GLU A 96 -12.44 -26.25 0.29
N PRO A 97 -12.91 -27.45 0.71
CA PRO A 97 -12.99 -27.88 2.12
C PRO A 97 -11.67 -27.78 2.91
N LYS A 98 -10.53 -27.75 2.21
CA LYS A 98 -9.20 -27.50 2.75
C LYS A 98 -9.08 -26.15 3.46
N TRP A 99 -9.72 -25.09 2.96
CA TRP A 99 -9.71 -23.78 3.60
C TRP A 99 -10.61 -23.73 4.83
N ARG A 100 -11.75 -24.45 4.84
CA ARG A 100 -12.53 -24.67 6.07
C ARG A 100 -11.70 -25.35 7.17
N ARG A 101 -10.87 -26.35 6.82
CA ARG A 101 -9.95 -27.01 7.78
C ARG A 101 -8.80 -26.11 8.23
N LYS A 102 -8.19 -25.32 7.34
CA LYS A 102 -7.09 -24.39 7.69
C LYS A 102 -7.59 -23.21 8.53
N SER A 103 -8.80 -22.72 8.24
CA SER A 103 -9.49 -21.70 9.03
C SER A 103 -9.89 -22.26 10.41
N ALA A 104 -10.39 -23.50 10.48
CA ALA A 104 -10.66 -24.18 11.75
C ALA A 104 -9.40 -24.45 12.60
N ALA A 105 -8.28 -24.85 11.97
CA ALA A 105 -7.01 -25.12 12.66
C ALA A 105 -6.32 -23.85 13.19
N ASN A 106 -6.61 -22.69 12.58
CA ASN A 106 -6.10 -21.39 13.01
C ASN A 106 -7.17 -20.53 13.72
N ALA A 107 -8.36 -21.08 14.01
CA ALA A 107 -9.49 -20.34 14.57
C ALA A 107 -9.18 -19.71 15.94
N SER A 108 -8.21 -20.27 16.67
CA SER A 108 -7.73 -19.72 17.95
C SER A 108 -6.78 -18.52 17.82
N LYS A 109 -6.33 -18.18 16.60
CA LYS A 109 -5.41 -17.06 16.33
C LYS A 109 -6.09 -16.04 15.45
N VAL A 110 -6.56 -14.96 16.06
CA VAL A 110 -7.04 -13.79 15.31
C VAL A 110 -5.85 -13.19 14.55
N PRO A 111 -5.90 -13.07 13.21
CA PRO A 111 -4.79 -12.49 12.47
C PRO A 111 -4.54 -11.05 12.89
N ARG A 112 -3.26 -10.63 12.89
CA ARG A 112 -2.83 -9.28 13.30
C ARG A 112 -3.61 -8.14 12.63
N ARG A 113 -4.03 -8.34 11.38
CA ARG A 113 -4.70 -7.33 10.57
C ARG A 113 -6.22 -7.49 10.55
N GLY A 114 -6.80 -8.41 11.31
CA GLY A 114 -8.22 -8.74 11.25
C GLY A 114 -8.51 -10.01 10.45
N PRO A 115 -9.77 -10.48 10.48
CA PRO A 115 -10.16 -11.81 10.03
C PRO A 115 -10.42 -11.93 8.52
N HIS A 116 -10.01 -10.96 7.70
CA HIS A 116 -10.24 -11.01 6.26
C HIS A 116 -9.21 -11.87 5.52
N ALA A 117 -9.62 -12.43 4.38
CA ALA A 117 -8.74 -13.15 3.49
C ALA A 117 -7.85 -12.17 2.70
N ALA A 118 -6.53 -12.40 2.71
CA ALA A 118 -5.57 -11.55 2.02
C ALA A 118 -4.49 -12.41 1.37
N GLU A 119 -4.29 -12.25 0.07
CA GLU A 119 -3.27 -12.98 -0.69
C GLU A 119 -2.25 -12.01 -1.26
N HIS A 120 -0.99 -12.19 -0.83
CA HIS A 120 0.14 -11.41 -1.28
C HIS A 120 0.82 -12.09 -2.49
N VAL A 121 1.05 -11.36 -3.57
CA VAL A 121 1.61 -11.90 -4.83
C VAL A 121 2.76 -11.02 -5.32
N GLY A 122 3.81 -11.65 -5.84
CA GLY A 122 4.99 -10.98 -6.40
C GLY A 122 6.29 -11.30 -5.65
N PRO A 123 7.42 -10.70 -6.05
CA PRO A 123 8.72 -10.90 -5.41
C PRO A 123 8.75 -10.32 -3.99
N ALA A 124 9.34 -11.07 -3.07
CA ALA A 124 9.56 -10.64 -1.69
C ALA A 124 10.88 -11.19 -1.14
N MET A 125 11.39 -10.53 -0.11
CA MET A 125 12.52 -11.01 0.68
C MET A 125 12.31 -10.71 2.17
N GLY A 126 12.49 -11.74 3.00
CA GLY A 126 12.30 -11.67 4.45
C GLY A 126 12.26 -13.08 5.07
N GLY A 127 12.00 -13.18 6.36
CA GLY A 127 11.71 -14.48 7.02
C GLY A 127 12.82 -15.52 6.93
N GLY A 128 14.09 -15.12 6.85
CA GLY A 128 15.23 -16.04 6.73
C GLY A 128 15.52 -16.54 5.31
N GLN A 129 14.84 -16.01 4.28
CA GLN A 129 15.17 -16.31 2.90
C GLN A 129 16.63 -15.95 2.57
N ARG A 130 17.33 -16.85 1.86
CA ARG A 130 18.72 -16.63 1.39
C ARG A 130 18.81 -15.74 0.16
N TYR A 131 17.70 -15.57 -0.56
CA TYR A 131 17.59 -14.70 -1.74
C TYR A 131 16.11 -14.33 -2.01
N PRO A 132 15.84 -13.29 -2.82
CA PRO A 132 14.48 -12.92 -3.22
C PRO A 132 13.74 -14.01 -3.98
N MET A 133 12.47 -14.23 -3.68
CA MET A 133 11.62 -15.23 -4.32
C MET A 133 10.22 -14.66 -4.57
N ASN A 134 9.50 -15.21 -5.54
CA ASN A 134 8.06 -14.98 -5.64
C ASN A 134 7.36 -15.61 -4.43
N LEU A 135 6.38 -14.92 -3.86
CA LEU A 135 5.53 -15.45 -2.80
C LEU A 135 4.84 -16.74 -3.26
N GLN A 136 4.82 -17.73 -2.37
CA GLN A 136 4.41 -19.09 -2.71
C GLN A 136 2.89 -19.24 -2.77
N HIS A 137 2.42 -19.86 -3.86
CA HIS A 137 1.03 -20.17 -4.11
C HIS A 137 0.91 -21.52 -4.82
N SER A 138 -0.27 -22.15 -4.77
CA SER A 138 -0.56 -23.31 -5.61
C SER A 138 -0.53 -22.89 -7.09
N VAL A 139 -0.31 -23.86 -8.00
CA VAL A 139 -0.34 -23.60 -9.45
C VAL A 139 -1.70 -23.03 -9.88
N VAL A 140 -2.78 -23.52 -9.27
CA VAL A 140 -4.15 -23.03 -9.49
C VAL A 140 -4.29 -21.57 -9.07
N ASN A 141 -3.89 -21.21 -7.85
CA ASN A 141 -3.98 -19.84 -7.37
C ASN A 141 -3.10 -18.89 -8.20
N LEU A 142 -1.90 -19.32 -8.60
CA LEU A 142 -1.05 -18.54 -9.49
C LEU A 142 -1.72 -18.23 -10.83
N ALA A 143 -2.46 -19.19 -11.41
CA ALA A 143 -3.24 -18.95 -12.63
C ALA A 143 -4.35 -17.92 -12.40
N ILE A 144 -5.05 -18.00 -11.26
CA ILE A 144 -6.10 -17.02 -10.89
C ILE A 144 -5.50 -15.62 -10.75
N PHE A 145 -4.40 -15.46 -10.01
CA PHE A 145 -3.73 -14.16 -9.86
C PHE A 145 -3.20 -13.64 -11.19
N ALA A 146 -2.66 -14.50 -12.05
CA ALA A 146 -2.22 -14.10 -13.40
C ALA A 146 -3.39 -13.56 -14.24
N ARG A 147 -4.58 -14.18 -14.16
CA ARG A 147 -5.80 -13.63 -14.80
C ARG A 147 -6.17 -12.27 -14.21
N LEU A 148 -6.19 -12.13 -12.88
CA LEU A 148 -6.52 -10.85 -12.22
C LEU A 148 -5.58 -9.74 -12.67
N PHE A 149 -4.26 -9.96 -12.67
CA PHE A 149 -3.29 -8.96 -13.12
C PHE A 149 -3.40 -8.61 -14.61
N ALA A 150 -3.94 -9.51 -15.44
CA ALA A 150 -4.16 -9.27 -16.86
C ALA A 150 -5.47 -8.50 -17.16
N LEU A 151 -6.37 -8.34 -16.19
CA LEU A 151 -7.60 -7.58 -16.38
C LEU A 151 -7.30 -6.10 -16.58
N LYS A 152 -7.98 -5.48 -17.54
CA LYS A 152 -7.88 -4.04 -17.81
C LYS A 152 -8.22 -3.19 -16.60
N SER A 153 -9.11 -3.66 -15.73
CA SER A 153 -9.43 -2.97 -14.49
C SER A 153 -8.21 -2.84 -13.57
N PHE A 154 -7.45 -3.91 -13.36
CA PHE A 154 -6.24 -3.90 -12.54
C PHE A 154 -5.06 -3.21 -13.22
N GLU A 155 -4.87 -3.35 -14.53
CA GLU A 155 -3.85 -2.57 -15.26
C GLU A 155 -4.08 -1.06 -15.11
N ARG A 156 -5.33 -0.61 -15.18
CA ARG A 156 -5.70 0.81 -15.02
C ARG A 156 -5.50 1.30 -13.60
N ILE A 157 -5.92 0.53 -12.59
CA ILE A 157 -5.65 0.84 -11.19
C ILE A 157 -4.15 0.95 -10.94
N ALA A 158 -3.36 -0.03 -11.42
CA ALA A 158 -1.90 0.01 -11.30
C ALA A 158 -1.30 1.25 -11.96
N GLY A 159 -1.68 1.54 -13.21
CA GLY A 159 -1.23 2.72 -13.94
C GLY A 159 -1.57 4.04 -13.21
N TRP A 160 -2.76 4.13 -12.62
CA TRP A 160 -3.14 5.31 -11.82
C TRP A 160 -2.26 5.47 -10.58
N THR A 161 -2.06 4.38 -9.83
CA THR A 161 -1.20 4.40 -8.64
C THR A 161 0.23 4.80 -8.97
N ASN A 162 0.76 4.34 -10.12
CA ASN A 162 2.10 4.65 -10.59
C ASN A 162 2.22 6.12 -11.05
N THR A 163 1.18 6.65 -11.68
CA THR A 163 1.09 8.06 -12.09
C THR A 163 1.10 8.98 -10.87
N LEU A 164 0.29 8.67 -9.86
CA LEU A 164 0.26 9.41 -8.59
C LEU A 164 1.64 9.38 -7.90
N PHE A 165 2.27 8.21 -7.81
CA PHE A 165 3.57 8.09 -7.18
C PHE A 165 4.63 8.95 -7.89
N MET A 166 4.70 8.86 -9.21
CA MET A 166 5.63 9.66 -10.02
C MET A 166 5.37 11.16 -9.89
N ALA A 167 4.11 11.60 -9.83
CA ALA A 167 3.76 13.01 -9.72
C ALA A 167 4.11 13.61 -8.35
N PHE A 168 3.88 12.86 -7.26
CA PHE A 168 3.99 13.40 -5.90
C PHE A 168 5.26 13.04 -5.15
N ALA A 169 6.00 12.01 -5.58
CA ALA A 169 7.30 11.65 -5.01
C ALA A 169 8.25 11.07 -6.07
N PRO A 170 8.66 11.86 -7.08
CA PRO A 170 9.42 11.37 -8.24
C PRO A 170 10.77 10.74 -7.86
N LEU A 171 11.48 11.26 -6.85
CA LEU A 171 12.75 10.69 -6.39
C LEU A 171 12.54 9.33 -5.73
N LEU A 172 11.50 9.21 -4.89
CA LEU A 172 11.16 7.93 -4.26
C LEU A 172 10.65 6.91 -5.29
N HIS A 173 9.88 7.36 -6.28
CA HIS A 173 9.44 6.54 -7.42
C HIS A 173 10.64 6.01 -8.21
N GLN A 174 11.62 6.87 -8.52
CA GLN A 174 12.86 6.47 -9.18
C GLN A 174 13.65 5.46 -8.35
N TYR A 175 13.70 5.64 -7.03
CA TYR A 175 14.34 4.68 -6.12
C TYR A 175 13.67 3.30 -6.18
N TYR A 176 12.35 3.24 -6.22
CA TYR A 176 11.60 1.99 -6.42
C TYR A 176 11.89 1.37 -7.79
N SER A 177 11.78 2.16 -8.87
CA SER A 177 11.98 1.68 -10.24
C SER A 177 13.39 1.12 -10.43
N SER A 178 14.42 1.89 -10.05
CA SER A 178 15.81 1.49 -10.23
C SER A 178 16.20 0.29 -9.36
N THR A 179 15.63 0.17 -8.15
CA THR A 179 15.84 -1.00 -7.29
C THR A 179 15.25 -2.25 -7.94
N LEU A 180 14.03 -2.18 -8.48
CA LEU A 180 13.43 -3.33 -9.14
C LEU A 180 14.15 -3.69 -10.44
N ASP A 181 14.55 -2.70 -11.25
CA ASP A 181 15.32 -2.98 -12.46
C ASP A 181 16.60 -3.77 -12.13
N GLN A 182 17.38 -3.31 -11.16
CA GLN A 182 18.56 -4.04 -10.67
C GLN A 182 18.23 -5.44 -10.15
N LEU A 183 17.12 -5.61 -9.42
CA LEU A 183 16.70 -6.92 -8.93
C LEU A 183 16.41 -7.89 -10.08
N PHE A 184 15.68 -7.43 -11.11
CA PHE A 184 15.30 -8.27 -12.24
C PHE A 184 16.47 -8.53 -13.19
N ASP A 185 17.37 -7.57 -13.37
CA ASP A 185 18.61 -7.75 -14.12
C ASP A 185 19.51 -8.80 -13.44
N TRP A 186 19.68 -8.69 -12.12
CA TRP A 186 20.39 -9.70 -11.32
C TRP A 186 19.74 -11.08 -11.44
N ASP A 187 18.41 -11.16 -11.32
CA ASP A 187 17.68 -12.43 -11.41
C ASP A 187 17.86 -13.10 -12.78
N ALA A 188 17.91 -12.32 -13.86
CA ALA A 188 18.13 -12.81 -15.22
C ALA A 188 19.53 -13.43 -15.41
N THR A 189 20.51 -13.08 -14.57
CA THR A 189 21.83 -13.73 -14.60
C THR A 189 21.91 -14.99 -13.74
N GLN A 190 20.84 -15.34 -13.00
CA GLN A 190 20.84 -16.51 -12.12
C GLN A 190 20.24 -17.72 -12.84
N GLU A 191 20.86 -18.90 -12.69
CA GLU A 191 20.27 -20.16 -13.13
C GLU A 191 19.18 -20.61 -12.14
N ARG A 192 17.93 -20.18 -12.38
CA ARG A 192 16.80 -20.46 -11.48
C ARG A 192 15.69 -21.25 -12.15
N VAL A 193 15.21 -22.27 -11.44
CA VAL A 193 14.01 -23.03 -11.82
C VAL A 193 12.76 -22.15 -11.85
N LYS A 194 12.68 -21.13 -10.98
CA LYS A 194 11.56 -20.19 -10.89
C LYS A 194 12.08 -18.76 -10.86
N PRO A 195 12.22 -18.09 -12.02
CA PRO A 195 12.62 -16.69 -12.08
C PRO A 195 11.58 -15.78 -11.42
N LEU A 196 12.03 -14.62 -10.95
CA LEU A 196 11.16 -13.58 -10.43
C LEU A 196 10.21 -13.08 -11.51
N ARG A 197 9.01 -12.66 -11.10
CA ARG A 197 8.00 -12.13 -12.02
C ARG A 197 7.50 -10.79 -11.51
N ARG A 198 7.38 -9.82 -12.41
CA ARG A 198 6.62 -8.60 -12.12
C ARG A 198 5.13 -8.91 -12.17
N ASN A 199 4.37 -8.34 -11.24
CA ASN A 199 2.91 -8.43 -11.27
C ASN A 199 2.32 -7.68 -12.46
N PHE A 200 2.90 -6.53 -12.82
CA PHE A 200 2.53 -5.75 -14.00
C PHE A 200 3.76 -5.42 -14.84
N MET A 201 3.53 -4.97 -16.08
CA MET A 201 4.60 -4.42 -16.91
C MET A 201 5.29 -3.26 -16.18
N ARG A 202 6.62 -3.12 -16.38
CA ARG A 202 7.45 -2.08 -15.72
C ARG A 202 6.86 -0.67 -15.81
N ARG A 203 6.24 -0.30 -16.93
CA ARG A 203 5.62 1.02 -17.12
C ARG A 203 4.34 1.25 -16.31
N LEU A 204 3.68 0.18 -15.88
CA LEU A 204 2.40 0.23 -15.17
C LEU A 204 2.56 0.27 -13.66
N SER A 205 3.63 -0.29 -13.10
CA SER A 205 3.86 -0.31 -11.66
C SER A 205 5.34 -0.45 -11.31
N VAL A 206 5.78 0.35 -10.33
CA VAL A 206 7.09 0.26 -9.68
C VAL A 206 7.07 -0.56 -8.38
N PHE A 207 5.94 -1.20 -8.05
CA PHE A 207 5.81 -2.03 -6.87
C PHE A 207 6.16 -3.49 -7.19
N ALA A 208 6.92 -4.14 -6.30
CA ALA A 208 7.24 -5.56 -6.47
C ALA A 208 6.03 -6.45 -6.18
N THR A 209 5.31 -6.12 -5.11
CA THR A 209 4.31 -6.98 -4.51
C THR A 209 2.95 -6.29 -4.53
N ALA A 210 1.89 -7.08 -4.60
CA ALA A 210 0.53 -6.61 -4.43
C ALA A 210 -0.23 -7.52 -3.47
N THR A 211 -1.29 -7.01 -2.86
CA THR A 211 -2.24 -7.79 -2.07
C THR A 211 -3.64 -7.65 -2.64
N PHE A 212 -4.30 -8.77 -2.86
CA PHE A 212 -5.75 -8.83 -3.01
C PHE A 212 -6.34 -9.09 -1.63
N ASN A 213 -6.97 -8.06 -1.04
CA ASN A 213 -7.75 -8.22 0.19
C ASN A 213 -9.19 -8.51 -0.21
N PHE A 214 -9.61 -9.75 0.01
CA PHE A 214 -10.89 -10.27 -0.43
C PHE A 214 -12.00 -9.94 0.57
N GLY A 215 -13.23 -10.01 0.06
CA GLY A 215 -14.45 -9.71 0.80
C GLY A 215 -14.99 -10.93 1.57
N PRO A 216 -16.27 -10.91 1.96
CA PRO A 216 -17.27 -9.88 1.61
C PRO A 216 -17.02 -8.52 2.29
N ALA A 217 -16.40 -8.51 3.48
CA ALA A 217 -16.08 -7.28 4.21
C ALA A 217 -14.59 -7.25 4.61
N THR A 218 -13.73 -6.65 3.78
CA THR A 218 -12.34 -6.37 4.15
C THR A 218 -12.30 -5.28 5.23
N VAL A 219 -12.27 -5.72 6.49
CA VAL A 219 -12.08 -4.85 7.66
C VAL A 219 -10.75 -5.16 8.31
N THR A 220 -9.95 -4.13 8.54
CA THR A 220 -8.61 -4.24 9.11
C THR A 220 -8.57 -3.73 10.54
N PHE A 221 -7.75 -4.38 11.37
CA PHE A 221 -7.42 -3.87 12.70
C PHE A 221 -6.29 -2.82 12.59
N PRO A 222 -6.12 -1.93 13.58
CA PRO A 222 -5.02 -0.96 13.60
C PRO A 222 -3.66 -1.65 13.44
N HIS A 223 -2.92 -1.27 12.40
CA HIS A 223 -1.63 -1.91 12.12
C HIS A 223 -0.67 -1.04 11.32
N ILE A 224 0.60 -1.42 11.36
CA ILE A 224 1.62 -1.00 10.40
C ILE A 224 2.09 -2.18 9.54
N ASP A 225 2.60 -1.88 8.36
CA ASP A 225 3.27 -2.80 7.47
C ASP A 225 4.79 -2.78 7.70
N PHE A 226 5.24 -3.18 8.89
CA PHE A 226 6.65 -3.12 9.30
C PHE A 226 7.64 -3.81 8.34
N GLY A 227 7.16 -4.72 7.47
CA GLY A 227 7.98 -5.38 6.46
C GLY A 227 8.26 -4.54 5.21
N ASN A 228 7.53 -3.45 5.00
CA ASN A 228 7.70 -2.53 3.87
C ASN A 228 8.84 -1.54 4.14
N LEU A 229 9.30 -0.86 3.09
CA LEU A 229 10.31 0.19 3.22
C LEU A 229 9.79 1.31 4.14
N ALA A 230 10.56 1.70 5.17
CA ALA A 230 10.10 2.58 6.24
C ALA A 230 9.62 3.96 5.73
N TRP A 231 10.43 4.61 4.88
CA TRP A 231 10.03 5.85 4.20
C TRP A 231 9.33 5.56 2.85
N GLY A 232 9.12 4.31 2.50
CA GLY A 232 8.49 3.95 1.23
C GLY A 232 6.99 4.14 1.27
N TRP A 233 6.39 4.48 0.13
CA TRP A 233 4.93 4.47 -0.01
C TRP A 233 4.41 3.10 -0.42
N CYS A 234 3.18 2.80 0.00
CA CYS A 234 2.33 1.78 -0.61
C CYS A 234 1.12 2.48 -1.25
N ALA A 235 0.48 1.82 -2.19
CA ALA A 235 -0.79 2.27 -2.75
C ALA A 235 -1.92 1.35 -2.25
N ILE A 236 -3.04 1.94 -1.86
CA ILE A 236 -4.26 1.22 -1.46
C ILE A 236 -5.39 1.74 -2.33
N THR A 237 -6.12 0.86 -3.01
CA THR A 237 -7.34 1.18 -3.73
C THR A 237 -8.53 0.48 -3.08
N ALA A 238 -9.52 1.23 -2.62
CA ALA A 238 -10.78 0.67 -2.14
C ALA A 238 -11.61 0.16 -3.31
N LEU A 239 -12.30 -0.95 -3.14
CA LEU A 239 -13.15 -1.57 -4.16
C LEU A 239 -14.41 -2.14 -3.48
N GLY A 240 -15.44 -2.42 -4.27
CA GLY A 240 -16.70 -3.01 -3.79
C GLY A 240 -17.90 -2.06 -3.90
N SER A 241 -18.97 -2.43 -3.23
CA SER A 241 -20.23 -1.71 -3.18
C SER A 241 -20.60 -1.50 -1.72
N PHE A 242 -20.23 -0.34 -1.20
CA PHE A 242 -20.54 0.11 0.15
C PHE A 242 -20.83 1.61 0.11
N ASP A 243 -21.62 2.09 1.05
CA ASP A 243 -21.89 3.50 1.27
C ASP A 243 -20.71 4.15 2.02
N PRO A 244 -19.89 4.97 1.35
CA PRO A 244 -18.75 5.60 1.99
C PRO A 244 -19.14 6.66 3.01
N ASP A 245 -20.40 7.12 3.06
CA ASP A 245 -20.88 8.04 4.09
C ASP A 245 -21.13 7.31 5.42
N ARG A 246 -21.35 5.99 5.38
CA ARG A 246 -21.77 5.19 6.54
C ARG A 246 -20.73 4.18 7.00
N GLY A 247 -19.62 4.00 6.28
CA GLY A 247 -18.63 2.99 6.63
C GLY A 247 -17.40 3.00 5.72
N GLY A 248 -16.50 2.04 5.93
CA GLY A 248 -15.35 1.81 5.04
C GLY A 248 -14.27 2.91 5.00
N HIS A 249 -14.41 3.94 5.83
CA HIS A 249 -13.45 5.04 5.99
C HIS A 249 -12.06 4.51 6.31
N LEU A 250 -11.02 5.17 5.82
CA LEU A 250 -9.64 4.87 6.16
C LEU A 250 -9.23 5.66 7.40
N ILE A 251 -8.70 4.99 8.42
CA ILE A 251 -8.25 5.62 9.65
C ILE A 251 -6.72 5.71 9.61
N LEU A 252 -6.17 6.89 9.82
CA LEU A 252 -4.75 7.13 10.07
C LEU A 252 -4.58 7.54 11.53
N TRP A 253 -4.26 6.57 12.37
CA TRP A 253 -4.31 6.69 13.82
C TRP A 253 -3.33 7.74 14.36
N ASP A 254 -2.10 7.73 13.85
CA ASP A 254 -1.04 8.63 14.33
C ASP A 254 -1.28 10.09 13.92
N LEU A 255 -2.15 10.32 12.92
CA LEU A 255 -2.53 11.65 12.45
C LEU A 255 -3.91 12.08 12.97
N LYS A 256 -4.58 11.24 13.77
CA LYS A 256 -5.98 11.43 14.20
C LYS A 256 -6.90 11.79 13.03
N LEU A 257 -6.71 11.14 11.88
CA LEU A 257 -7.45 11.45 10.66
C LEU A 257 -8.34 10.27 10.25
N VAL A 258 -9.63 10.53 10.05
CA VAL A 258 -10.60 9.58 9.50
C VAL A 258 -11.03 10.07 8.13
N ILE A 259 -10.63 9.36 7.09
CA ILE A 259 -10.82 9.78 5.70
C ILE A 259 -11.99 9.00 5.13
N ARG A 260 -13.01 9.71 4.65
CA ARG A 260 -14.02 9.11 3.78
C ARG A 260 -13.34 8.53 2.55
N PHE A 261 -13.49 7.23 2.32
CA PHE A 261 -12.68 6.51 1.31
C PHE A 261 -13.56 5.71 0.33
N PRO A 262 -14.13 6.38 -0.69
CA PRO A 262 -15.07 5.75 -1.62
C PRO A 262 -14.51 4.58 -2.43
N PRO A 263 -15.36 3.62 -2.87
CA PRO A 263 -14.97 2.60 -3.83
C PRO A 263 -14.35 3.22 -5.09
N GLY A 264 -13.23 2.67 -5.53
CA GLY A 264 -12.41 3.11 -6.66
C GLY A 264 -11.34 4.15 -6.32
N CYS A 265 -11.38 4.77 -5.13
CA CYS A 265 -10.38 5.75 -4.72
C CYS A 265 -9.05 5.07 -4.38
N THR A 266 -7.95 5.74 -4.72
CA THR A 266 -6.59 5.35 -4.34
C THR A 266 -5.99 6.32 -3.34
N ILE A 267 -5.21 5.81 -2.38
CA ILE A 267 -4.32 6.59 -1.51
C ILE A 267 -2.88 6.04 -1.63
N LEU A 268 -1.89 6.92 -1.54
CA LEU A 268 -0.49 6.54 -1.35
C LEU A 268 -0.03 7.01 0.02
N LEU A 269 0.52 6.11 0.85
CA LEU A 269 0.94 6.44 2.22
C LEU A 269 2.13 5.58 2.67
N PRO A 270 2.95 6.05 3.62
CA PRO A 270 4.06 5.28 4.18
C PRO A 270 3.59 4.25 5.22
N SER A 271 3.12 3.09 4.74
CA SER A 271 2.40 2.12 5.58
C SER A 271 3.25 1.40 6.61
N ALA A 272 4.57 1.46 6.47
CA ALA A 272 5.51 0.89 7.44
C ALA A 272 5.59 1.69 8.75
N ILE A 273 5.22 2.98 8.72
CA ILE A 273 5.36 3.90 9.85
C ILE A 273 4.04 4.54 10.26
N LEU A 274 3.08 4.71 9.35
CA LEU A 274 1.76 5.22 9.68
C LEU A 274 0.83 4.07 10.01
N ARG A 275 0.36 4.04 11.26
CA ARG A 275 -0.64 3.10 11.72
C ARG A 275 -1.96 3.42 11.07
N HIS A 276 -2.53 2.41 10.41
CA HIS A 276 -3.76 2.56 9.66
C HIS A 276 -4.68 1.36 9.84
N SER A 277 -5.97 1.60 9.61
CA SER A 277 -7.01 0.59 9.51
C SER A 277 -8.19 1.16 8.72
N ASN A 278 -9.34 0.48 8.77
CA ASN A 278 -10.57 1.02 8.21
C ASN A 278 -11.77 0.74 9.13
N VAL A 279 -12.79 1.57 8.95
CA VAL A 279 -14.08 1.41 9.62
C VAL A 279 -14.84 0.25 8.99
N LYS A 280 -15.67 -0.44 9.80
CA LYS A 280 -16.63 -1.43 9.31
C LYS A 280 -17.55 -0.84 8.23
N ILE A 281 -18.06 -1.70 7.37
CA ILE A 281 -19.14 -1.36 6.43
C ILE A 281 -20.49 -1.80 7.02
N GLN A 282 -21.59 -1.36 6.42
CA GLN A 282 -22.93 -1.74 6.84
C GLN A 282 -23.22 -3.21 6.49
N GLU A 283 -24.26 -3.77 7.11
CA GLU A 283 -24.71 -5.11 6.79
C GLU A 283 -25.12 -5.22 5.31
N ASN A 284 -24.79 -6.36 4.68
CA ASN A 284 -25.02 -6.65 3.26
C ASN A 284 -24.19 -5.82 2.25
N GLU A 285 -23.32 -4.93 2.71
CA GLU A 285 -22.36 -4.26 1.84
C GLU A 285 -21.15 -5.14 1.54
N ARG A 286 -20.42 -4.79 0.47
CA ARG A 286 -19.20 -5.49 0.07
C ARG A 286 -18.04 -4.54 -0.05
N ARG A 287 -16.91 -4.87 0.57
CA ARG A 287 -15.67 -4.11 0.48
C ARG A 287 -14.48 -5.03 0.26
N TYR A 288 -13.65 -4.64 -0.70
CA TYR A 288 -12.39 -5.25 -1.06
C TYR A 288 -11.31 -4.16 -1.06
N SER A 289 -10.04 -4.55 -1.10
CA SER A 289 -8.99 -3.59 -1.44
C SER A 289 -7.82 -4.23 -2.17
N PHE A 290 -7.34 -3.52 -3.18
CA PHE A 290 -6.13 -3.88 -3.89
C PHE A 290 -4.98 -2.98 -3.40
N THR A 291 -3.90 -3.60 -2.92
CA THR A 291 -2.73 -2.86 -2.43
C THR A 291 -1.49 -3.19 -3.25
N GLN A 292 -0.61 -2.22 -3.43
CA GLN A 292 0.68 -2.40 -4.08
C GLN A 292 1.79 -1.84 -3.20
N PHE A 293 2.87 -2.58 -3.02
CA PHE A 293 3.95 -2.25 -2.10
C PHE A 293 5.25 -2.96 -2.50
N THR A 294 6.37 -2.57 -1.88
CA THR A 294 7.64 -3.28 -2.03
C THR A 294 8.21 -3.58 -0.65
N PRO A 295 8.42 -4.86 -0.29
CA PRO A 295 9.06 -5.24 0.96
C PRO A 295 10.47 -4.63 1.10
N ALA A 296 10.81 -4.14 2.29
CA ALA A 296 12.12 -3.55 2.59
C ALA A 296 13.30 -4.51 2.30
N GLY A 297 13.06 -5.82 2.39
CA GLY A 297 14.07 -6.83 2.09
C GLY A 297 14.60 -6.77 0.67
N ILE A 298 13.77 -6.36 -0.30
CA ILE A 298 14.20 -6.17 -1.70
C ILE A 298 15.22 -5.04 -1.79
N PHE A 299 14.93 -3.89 -1.18
CA PHE A 299 15.86 -2.76 -1.16
C PHE A 299 17.17 -3.11 -0.46
N ARG A 300 17.10 -3.82 0.68
CA ARG A 300 18.30 -4.28 1.41
C ARG A 300 19.14 -5.24 0.59
N TRP A 301 18.51 -6.15 -0.16
CA TRP A 301 19.22 -7.09 -1.04
C TRP A 301 20.05 -6.37 -2.09
N VAL A 302 19.42 -5.44 -2.81
CA VAL A 302 20.09 -4.65 -3.86
C VAL A 302 21.19 -3.78 -3.26
N TYR A 303 20.91 -3.07 -2.15
CA TYR A 303 21.89 -2.26 -1.44
C TYR A 303 23.12 -3.08 -0.97
N ASN A 304 22.92 -4.35 -0.59
CA ASN A 304 24.00 -5.23 -0.16
C ASN A 304 24.80 -5.85 -1.32
N GLY A 305 24.54 -5.45 -2.57
CA GLY A 305 25.15 -6.07 -3.75
C GLY A 305 24.69 -7.52 -3.92
N PHE A 306 23.38 -7.76 -3.77
CA PHE A 306 22.72 -9.05 -3.95
C PHE A 306 23.21 -10.13 -2.97
N ARG A 307 23.34 -9.73 -1.69
CA ARG A 307 23.75 -10.59 -0.57
C ARG A 307 22.87 -10.35 0.65
N THR A 308 22.73 -11.36 1.50
CA THR A 308 22.03 -11.14 2.79
C THR A 308 22.90 -10.29 3.71
N GLU A 309 22.28 -9.64 4.70
CA GLU A 309 23.04 -8.91 5.72
C GLU A 309 23.98 -9.84 6.50
N ASN A 310 23.58 -11.09 6.71
CA ASN A 310 24.44 -12.09 7.34
C ASN A 310 25.67 -12.42 6.46
N ASP A 311 25.48 -12.60 5.15
CA ASP A 311 26.59 -12.89 4.23
C ASP A 311 27.58 -11.72 4.21
N VAL A 312 27.07 -10.49 4.16
CA VAL A 312 27.92 -9.28 4.24
C VAL A 312 28.68 -9.25 5.57
N ASN A 313 28.00 -9.53 6.69
CA ASN A 313 28.61 -9.43 8.01
C ASN A 313 29.65 -10.52 8.31
N THR A 314 29.57 -11.66 7.63
CA THR A 314 30.42 -12.84 7.90
C THR A 314 31.45 -13.11 6.79
N ALA A 315 31.33 -12.45 5.64
CA ALA A 315 32.29 -12.61 4.55
C ALA A 315 33.67 -12.08 4.94
N ARG A 316 34.71 -12.91 4.75
CA ARG A 316 36.12 -12.53 4.95
C ARG A 316 36.57 -11.38 4.05
N SER A 317 35.87 -11.14 2.94
CA SER A 317 36.17 -10.07 1.99
C SER A 317 35.60 -8.71 2.39
N THR A 318 34.69 -8.64 3.38
CA THR A 318 34.15 -7.37 3.86
C THR A 318 35.18 -6.69 4.75
N THR A 319 35.59 -5.46 4.41
CA THR A 319 36.61 -4.73 5.18
C THR A 319 36.02 -4.04 6.41
N ALA A 320 36.87 -3.68 7.38
CA ALA A 320 36.44 -2.89 8.54
C ALA A 320 35.81 -1.55 8.14
N ASP A 321 36.35 -0.91 7.09
CA ASP A 321 35.82 0.33 6.53
C ASP A 321 34.43 0.15 5.92
N GLU A 322 34.19 -0.95 5.21
CA GLU A 322 32.84 -1.28 4.69
C GLU A 322 31.83 -1.49 5.83
N HIS A 323 32.23 -2.15 6.91
CA HIS A 323 31.37 -2.31 8.10
C HIS A 323 31.06 -0.96 8.76
N GLU A 324 32.05 -0.07 8.87
CA GLU A 324 31.86 1.26 9.44
C GLU A 324 30.96 2.14 8.56
N GLN A 325 31.21 2.16 7.25
CA GLN A 325 30.35 2.85 6.29
C GLN A 325 28.90 2.36 6.41
N ARG A 326 28.66 1.05 6.49
CA ARG A 326 27.31 0.49 6.68
C ARG A 326 26.68 0.88 8.01
N ARG A 327 27.47 1.02 9.09
CA ARG A 327 26.98 1.57 10.37
C ARG A 327 26.53 3.01 10.19
N GLN A 328 27.32 3.85 9.53
CA GLN A 328 26.97 5.25 9.25
C GLN A 328 25.77 5.38 8.32
N ASP A 329 25.70 4.55 7.28
CA ASP A 329 24.54 4.51 6.39
C ASP A 329 23.27 4.18 7.17
N ARG A 330 23.31 3.22 8.11
CA ARG A 330 22.14 2.89 8.93
C ARG A 330 21.65 4.06 9.78
N THR A 331 22.53 4.91 10.31
CA THR A 331 22.11 6.06 11.12
C THR A 331 21.52 7.18 10.26
N ARG A 332 21.98 7.33 9.02
CA ARG A 332 21.51 8.38 8.09
C ARG A 332 20.35 7.94 7.20
N ARG A 333 20.14 6.63 7.01
CA ARG A 333 19.20 6.04 6.03
C ARG A 333 17.79 6.59 6.13
N TRP A 334 17.29 6.79 7.35
CA TRP A 334 15.97 7.39 7.54
C TRP A 334 15.92 8.82 7.00
N ALA A 335 16.87 9.67 7.42
CA ALA A 335 16.93 11.06 7.00
C ALA A 335 17.12 11.19 5.47
N GLU A 336 18.00 10.39 4.87
CA GLU A 336 18.16 10.35 3.41
C GLU A 336 16.91 9.81 2.70
N GLY A 337 16.22 8.85 3.32
CA GLY A 337 14.97 8.32 2.83
C GLY A 337 13.87 9.38 2.72
N VAL A 338 13.68 10.16 3.79
CA VAL A 338 12.67 11.22 3.85
C VAL A 338 12.98 12.36 2.88
N LYS A 339 14.25 12.66 2.58
CA LYS A 339 14.62 13.65 1.55
C LYS A 339 14.13 13.30 0.14
N MET A 340 13.73 12.07 -0.11
CA MET A 340 13.11 11.68 -1.39
C MET A 340 11.63 12.08 -1.50
N TYR A 341 11.03 12.58 -0.41
CA TYR A 341 9.68 13.13 -0.44
C TYR A 341 9.70 14.48 -1.14
N ARG A 342 8.60 14.83 -1.76
CA ARG A 342 8.45 16.14 -2.39
C ARG A 342 8.12 17.17 -1.32
N THR A 343 8.76 18.34 -1.39
CA THR A 343 8.42 19.50 -0.56
C THR A 343 7.71 20.54 -1.42
N TRP A 344 6.60 21.07 -0.94
CA TRP A 344 5.84 22.15 -1.56
C TRP A 344 6.01 23.43 -0.73
N PRO A 345 6.05 24.62 -1.35
CA PRO A 345 6.14 25.87 -0.60
C PRO A 345 4.90 26.06 0.29
N THR A 346 5.09 26.19 1.60
CA THR A 346 4.00 26.43 2.56
C THR A 346 3.33 27.80 2.35
N ASP A 347 4.05 28.77 1.77
CA ASP A 347 3.52 30.10 1.43
C ASP A 347 2.54 30.11 0.24
N SER A 348 2.33 28.96 -0.41
CA SER A 348 1.41 28.83 -1.56
C SER A 348 0.06 28.19 -1.21
N VAL A 349 -0.19 27.91 0.07
CA VAL A 349 -1.48 27.45 0.60
C VAL A 349 -1.83 28.32 1.81
N VAL A 350 -2.28 29.55 1.56
CA VAL A 350 -2.78 30.45 2.60
C VAL A 350 -4.30 30.27 2.73
N ALA A 351 -4.69 29.86 3.95
CA ALA A 351 -6.01 29.89 4.59
C ALA A 351 -7.14 29.03 3.98
#